data_AF-A0AB73K9T9-F1
#
_entry.id   AF-A0AB73K9T9-F1
#
_cell.length_a   1.000
_cell.length_b   1.000
_cell.length_c   1.000
_cell.angle_alpha   90.00
_cell.angle_beta   90.00
_cell.angle_gamma   90.00
#
_symmetry.space_group_name_H-M   'P 1'
#
loop_
_entity.id
_entity.type
_entity.pdbx_description
1 polymer ?
#
loop_
_entity_poly.entity_id
_entity_poly.type
_entity_poly.pdbx_seq_one_letter_code
_entity_poly.pdbx_strand_id
1 'polypeptide(L)' 'MAKEKKIVRYRDAETGHYTTKKYAEENPKTTVRETDRVRPRTKKK' A
#
# COMPACT_ATOMS: atom_id res chain seq x y z
N MET A 1 -15.38 -2.66 18.40
CA MET A 1 -14.76 -1.71 17.44
C MET A 1 -13.96 -2.52 16.43
N ALA A 2 -14.28 -2.44 15.14
CA ALA A 2 -13.53 -3.18 14.12
C ALA A 2 -12.11 -2.62 14.04
N LYS A 3 -11.09 -3.46 14.26
CA LYS A 3 -9.69 -3.06 14.07
C LYS A 3 -9.50 -2.75 12.58
N GLU A 4 -9.30 -1.49 12.26
CA GLU A 4 -8.93 -1.07 10.90
C GLU A 4 -7.59 -1.72 10.54
N LYS A 5 -7.59 -2.57 9.51
CA LYS A 5 -6.37 -3.22 9.04
C LYS A 5 -5.68 -2.27 8.07
N LYS A 6 -4.57 -1.70 8.52
CA LYS A 6 -3.73 -0.81 7.71
C LYS A 6 -2.79 -1.67 6.86
N ILE A 7 -2.85 -1.51 5.54
CA ILE A 7 -1.94 -2.20 4.60
C ILE A 7 -0.98 -1.16 4.03
N VAL A 8 0.32 -1.42 4.16
CA VAL A 8 1.35 -0.61 3.52
C VAL A 8 1.67 -1.23 2.17
N ARG A 9 1.57 -0.43 1.11
CA ARG A 9 1.97 -0.78 -0.25
C ARG A 9 3.03 0.22 -0.73
N TYR A 10 3.84 -0.22 -1.68
CA TYR A 10 4.85 0.62 -2.32
C TYR A 10 4.45 0.73 -3.78
N ARG A 11 4.38 1.95 -4.30
CA ARG A 11 3.96 2.21 -5.67
C ARG A 11 4.99 3.11 -6.33
N ASP A 12 5.47 2.67 -7.46
CA ASP A 12 6.38 3.46 -8.28
C ASP A 12 5.63 4.70 -8.83
N ALA A 13 6.20 5.88 -8.61
CA ALA A 13 5.62 7.17 -8.98
C ALA A 13 5.69 7.42 -10.49
N GLU A 14 6.65 6.83 -11.17
CA GLU A 14 6.87 7.04 -12.59
C GLU A 14 5.95 6.15 -13.42
N THR A 15 5.89 4.86 -13.08
CA THR A 15 5.15 3.84 -13.84
C THR A 15 3.78 3.54 -13.23
N GLY A 16 3.57 3.83 -11.94
CA GLY A 16 2.34 3.52 -11.23
C GLY A 16 2.22 2.05 -10.80
N HIS A 17 3.25 1.23 -10.97
CA HIS A 17 3.23 -0.19 -10.60
C HIS A 17 3.47 -0.38 -9.10
N TYR A 18 2.85 -1.40 -8.51
CA TYR A 18 3.15 -1.77 -7.13
C TYR A 18 4.48 -2.53 -7.07
N THR A 19 5.35 -2.07 -6.18
CA THR A 19 6.70 -2.60 -5.99
C THR A 19 6.84 -3.21 -4.60
N THR A 20 7.98 -3.85 -4.36
CA THR A 20 8.30 -4.43 -3.06
C THR A 20 8.93 -3.39 -2.13
N LYS A 21 8.90 -3.66 -0.83
CA LYS A 21 9.57 -2.81 0.16
C LYS A 21 11.06 -2.61 -0.17
N LYS A 22 11.75 -3.67 -0.55
CA LYS A 22 13.18 -3.61 -0.88
C LYS A 22 13.45 -2.63 -2.03
N TYR A 23 12.65 -2.73 -3.10
CA TYR A 23 12.77 -1.82 -4.24
C TYR A 23 12.53 -0.36 -3.82
N ALA A 24 11.57 -0.12 -2.91
CA ALA A 24 11.30 1.20 -2.38
C ALA A 24 12.43 1.76 -1.49
N GLU A 25 13.17 0.90 -0.80
CA GLU A 25 14.34 1.27 0.01
C GLU A 25 15.55 1.57 -0.89
N GLU A 26 15.71 0.84 -2.00
CA GLU A 26 16.75 1.10 -3.01
C GLU A 26 16.41 2.34 -3.88
N ASN A 27 15.13 2.59 -4.14
CA ASN A 27 14.63 3.69 -4.99
C ASN A 27 13.63 4.60 -4.25
N PRO A 28 14.06 5.28 -3.17
CA PRO A 28 13.16 6.11 -2.36
C PRO A 28 12.70 7.39 -3.07
N LYS A 29 13.38 7.80 -4.15
CA LYS A 29 13.02 8.98 -4.94
C LYS A 29 11.84 8.71 -5.87
N THR A 30 11.76 7.51 -6.42
CA THR A 30 10.74 7.13 -7.41
C THR A 30 9.65 6.26 -6.81
N THR A 31 9.76 5.83 -5.55
CA THR A 31 8.74 4.98 -4.91
C THR A 31 7.97 5.70 -3.82
N VAL A 32 6.64 5.65 -3.91
CA VAL A 32 5.69 6.18 -2.92
C VAL A 32 5.28 5.10 -1.93
N ARG A 33 5.32 5.42 -0.63
CA ARG A 33 4.79 4.57 0.44
C ARG A 33 3.32 4.87 0.66
N GLU A 34 2.47 4.08 0.02
CA GLU A 34 1.03 4.21 0.16
C GLU A 34 0.55 3.42 1.36
N THR A 35 -0.32 4.03 2.17
CA THR A 35 -0.93 3.33 3.29
C THR A 35 -2.44 3.29 3.14
N ASP A 36 -2.94 2.11 2.79
CA ASP A 36 -4.35 1.88 2.53
C ASP A 36 -5.08 1.43 3.81
N ARG A 37 -6.24 2.02 4.05
CA ARG A 37 -7.14 1.61 5.13
C ARG A 37 -8.13 0.61 4.56
N VAL A 38 -7.85 -0.68 4.74
CA VAL A 38 -8.82 -1.69 4.35
C VAL A 38 -9.94 -1.69 5.38
N ARG A 39 -11.07 -1.08 5.01
CA ARG A 39 -12.31 -1.32 5.70
C ARG A 39 -12.65 -2.80 5.51
N PRO A 40 -12.89 -3.57 6.58
CA PRO A 40 -13.34 -4.93 6.42
C PRO A 40 -14.60 -4.90 5.55
N ARG A 41 -14.57 -5.53 4.36
CA ARG A 41 -15.77 -5.68 3.54
C ARG A 41 -16.76 -6.45 4.40
N THR A 42 -17.80 -5.78 4.89
CA THR A 42 -18.94 -6.46 5.47
C THR A 42 -19.51 -7.31 4.34
N LYS A 43 -19.37 -8.63 4.45
CA LYS A 43 -20.05 -9.55 3.53
C LYS A 43 -21.54 -9.28 3.71
N LYS A 44 -22.19 -8.58 2.77
CA LYS A 44 -23.65 -8.59 2.69
C LYS A 44 -24.03 -10.03 2.34
N LYS A 45 -24.74 -10.66 3.27
CA LYS A 45 -25.33 -12.00 3.14
C LYS A 45 -26.50 -11.92 2.17
#